data_AF-A0A258BU55-F1
#
_entry.id   AF-A0A258BU55-F1
#
_cell.length_a   1.000
_cell.length_b   1.000
_cell.length_c   1.000
_cell.angle_alpha   90.00
_cell.angle_beta   90.00
_cell.angle_gamma   90.00
#
_symmetry.space_group_name_H-M   'P 1'
#
loop_
_entity.id
_entity.type
_entity.pdbx_description
1 polymer ?
#
loop_
_entity_poly.entity_id
_entity_poly.type
_entity_poly.pdbx_seq_one_letter_code
_entity_poly.pdbx_strand_id
1 'polypeptide(L)'
;SSRVTTDPANPRAANRHGHIIRFSEEGNSPLATTFTWEMFLLAGDPDFAAGGANLVGDINGDTFSSPDGIRIDPKGRLWVQTDHSVPGSSGVSGVTIEDVTGHNAMFYIDQETKESKRFLVGPEGCEITGLAYTPDLKTFFVNIQHPTGNWPIDGEAPRSSTVVVTKDDAQPVGN
;
A
#
# COMPACT_ATOMS: atom_id res chain seq x y z
N SER A 1 -9.02 -11.05 6.87
CA SER A 1 -9.55 -12.22 6.15
C SER A 1 -10.24 -13.19 7.09
N SER A 2 -11.35 -13.81 6.68
CA SER A 2 -12.02 -14.90 7.42
C SER A 2 -11.50 -16.29 7.03
N ARG A 3 -10.51 -16.37 6.11
CA ARG A 3 -9.91 -17.64 5.71
C ARG A 3 -9.20 -18.30 6.89
N VAL A 4 -9.57 -19.55 7.16
CA VAL A 4 -8.96 -20.39 8.22
C VAL A 4 -8.00 -21.44 7.66
N THR A 5 -8.11 -21.75 6.37
CA THR A 5 -7.20 -22.65 5.65
C THR A 5 -6.24 -21.85 4.77
N THR A 6 -4.98 -22.28 4.71
CA THR A 6 -3.96 -21.69 3.84
C THR A 6 -3.85 -22.45 2.53
N ASP A 7 -3.37 -21.74 1.50
CA ASP A 7 -2.93 -22.29 0.23
C ASP A 7 -1.69 -21.49 -0.24
N PRO A 8 -0.97 -21.90 -1.29
CA PRO A 8 0.22 -21.19 -1.72
C PRO A 8 -0.01 -19.70 -2.06
N ALA A 9 -1.18 -19.34 -2.60
CA ALA A 9 -1.52 -17.94 -2.89
C ALA A 9 -2.00 -17.18 -1.65
N ASN A 10 -2.44 -17.89 -0.60
CA ASN A 10 -2.95 -17.33 0.65
C ASN A 10 -2.22 -17.99 1.84
N PRO A 11 -0.94 -17.67 2.07
CA PRO A 11 -0.08 -18.45 2.97
C PRO A 11 -0.36 -18.24 4.47
N ARG A 12 -1.19 -17.25 4.82
CA ARG A 12 -1.50 -16.89 6.22
C ARG A 12 -2.99 -17.08 6.52
N ALA A 13 -3.30 -17.94 7.49
CA ALA A 13 -4.65 -18.05 8.05
C ALA A 13 -4.98 -16.77 8.83
N ALA A 14 -6.24 -16.33 8.79
CA ALA A 14 -6.70 -15.09 9.41
C ALA A 14 -5.80 -13.89 9.07
N ASN A 15 -5.27 -13.83 7.84
CA ASN A 15 -4.40 -12.74 7.40
C ASN A 15 -5.07 -11.38 7.61
N ARG A 16 -4.41 -10.53 8.39
CA ARG A 16 -4.83 -9.15 8.69
C ARG A 16 -4.19 -8.12 7.79
N HIS A 17 -3.01 -8.41 7.24
CA HIS A 17 -2.20 -7.39 6.57
C HIS A 17 -2.21 -7.45 5.04
N GLY A 18 -2.65 -8.56 4.44
CA GLY A 18 -2.71 -8.70 2.98
C GLY A 18 -1.35 -9.10 2.38
N HIS A 19 -1.23 -9.06 1.06
CA HIS A 19 0.00 -9.39 0.32
C HIS A 19 -0.17 -8.97 -1.14
N ILE A 20 0.94 -8.87 -1.87
CA ILE A 20 0.97 -8.58 -3.30
C ILE A 20 1.45 -9.83 -4.04
N ILE A 21 0.71 -10.26 -5.06
CA ILE A 21 1.07 -11.37 -5.93
C ILE A 21 1.54 -10.80 -7.26
N ARG A 22 2.68 -11.29 -7.77
CA ARG A 22 3.14 -10.98 -9.13
C ARG A 22 2.88 -12.18 -10.03
N PHE A 23 2.26 -11.92 -11.16
CA PHE A 23 2.07 -12.89 -12.24
C PHE A 23 3.07 -12.61 -13.37
N SER A 24 3.45 -13.64 -14.11
CA SER A 24 4.27 -13.52 -15.32
C SER A 24 3.70 -14.45 -16.38
N GLU A 25 3.05 -13.86 -17.38
CA GLU A 25 2.44 -14.56 -18.50
C GLU A 25 3.48 -15.28 -19.37
N GLU A 26 3.14 -16.48 -19.83
CA GLU A 26 3.99 -17.26 -20.72
C GLU A 26 4.37 -16.45 -21.97
N GLY A 27 5.67 -16.38 -22.27
CA GLY A 27 6.20 -15.62 -23.39
C GLY A 27 5.98 -14.11 -23.30
N ASN A 28 5.69 -13.54 -22.11
CA ASN A 28 5.36 -12.12 -21.92
C ASN A 28 4.23 -11.64 -22.82
N SER A 29 3.24 -12.51 -23.06
CA SER A 29 2.14 -12.23 -23.96
C SER A 29 0.86 -11.93 -23.19
N PRO A 30 0.16 -10.81 -23.45
CA PRO A 30 -1.16 -10.55 -22.87
C PRO A 30 -2.24 -11.51 -23.39
N LEU A 31 -1.91 -12.35 -24.38
CA LEU A 31 -2.79 -13.40 -24.91
C LEU A 31 -2.50 -14.77 -24.29
N ALA A 32 -1.49 -14.89 -23.43
CA ALA A 32 -1.15 -16.17 -22.82
C ALA A 32 -2.30 -16.68 -21.93
N THR A 33 -2.52 -17.99 -21.94
CA THR A 33 -3.50 -18.66 -21.08
C THR A 33 -2.85 -19.36 -19.89
N THR A 34 -1.53 -19.24 -19.76
CA THR A 34 -0.72 -19.81 -18.68
C THR A 34 0.24 -18.74 -18.17
N PHE A 35 0.56 -18.82 -16.88
CA PHE A 35 1.46 -17.89 -16.20
C PHE A 35 2.20 -18.62 -15.08
N THR A 36 3.37 -18.08 -14.71
CA THR A 36 3.96 -18.32 -13.40
C THR A 36 3.57 -17.20 -12.44
N TRP A 37 3.75 -17.43 -11.15
CA TRP A 37 3.46 -16.41 -10.15
C TRP A 37 4.41 -16.55 -8.95
N GLU A 38 4.52 -15.47 -8.19
CA GLU A 38 5.21 -15.45 -6.90
C GLU A 38 4.45 -14.59 -5.87
N MET A 39 4.71 -14.85 -4.59
CA MET A 39 4.46 -13.85 -3.55
C MET A 39 5.49 -12.74 -3.72
N PHE A 40 5.06 -11.61 -4.27
CA PHE A 40 5.94 -10.47 -4.45
C PHE A 40 6.32 -9.89 -3.09
N LEU A 41 5.33 -9.71 -2.21
CA LEU A 41 5.49 -9.11 -0.88
C LEU A 41 4.37 -9.59 0.06
N LEU A 42 4.72 -9.97 1.29
CA LEU A 42 3.80 -10.19 2.40
C LEU A 42 3.76 -8.93 3.27
N ALA A 43 2.63 -8.22 3.23
CA ALA A 43 2.49 -6.99 4.02
C ALA A 43 2.45 -7.27 5.53
N GLY A 44 2.80 -6.27 6.33
CA GLY A 44 3.02 -6.39 7.77
C GLY A 44 4.46 -6.08 8.15
N ASP A 45 4.67 -5.83 9.43
CA ASP A 45 5.97 -5.49 9.99
C ASP A 45 6.73 -6.78 10.39
N PRO A 46 8.01 -6.96 9.98
CA PRO A 46 8.80 -8.14 10.30
C PRO A 46 9.07 -8.31 11.80
N ASP A 47 9.09 -7.21 12.56
CA ASP A 47 9.34 -7.19 14.00
C ASP A 47 8.06 -7.39 14.83
N PHE A 48 6.89 -7.48 14.18
CA PHE A 48 5.60 -7.66 14.84
C PHE A 48 5.30 -9.11 15.28
N ALA A 49 6.34 -9.93 15.44
CA ALA A 49 6.25 -11.36 15.75
C ALA A 49 5.55 -11.68 17.07
N ALA A 50 5.54 -10.74 18.03
CA ALA A 50 4.83 -10.90 19.30
C ALA A 50 3.32 -11.16 19.12
N GLY A 51 2.73 -10.77 17.99
CA GLY A 51 1.33 -11.02 17.66
C GLY A 51 1.03 -12.37 17.01
N GLY A 52 2.04 -13.15 16.67
CA GLY A 52 1.91 -14.45 16.00
C GLY A 52 2.33 -14.42 14.53
N ALA A 53 2.76 -15.57 14.02
CA ALA A 53 3.39 -15.70 12.69
C ALA A 53 2.49 -15.25 11.52
N ASN A 54 1.16 -15.30 11.67
CA ASN A 54 0.22 -14.83 10.65
C ASN A 54 0.11 -13.31 10.55
N LEU A 55 0.74 -12.56 11.46
CA LEU A 55 0.80 -11.09 11.47
C LEU A 55 2.15 -10.55 10.98
N VAL A 56 3.15 -11.42 10.83
CA VAL A 56 4.49 -11.03 10.38
C VAL A 56 4.50 -10.89 8.85
N GLY A 57 4.98 -9.74 8.36
CA GLY A 57 5.25 -9.50 6.94
C GLY A 57 6.72 -9.70 6.59
N ASP A 58 7.08 -9.50 5.33
CA ASP A 58 8.46 -9.57 4.81
C ASP A 58 8.96 -8.24 4.23
N ILE A 59 8.26 -7.14 4.53
CA ILE A 59 8.61 -5.82 4.03
C ILE A 59 10.02 -5.46 4.49
N ASN A 60 10.89 -5.15 3.53
CA ASN A 60 12.17 -4.51 3.74
C ASN A 60 12.00 -3.00 3.57
N GLY A 61 12.16 -2.23 4.65
CA GLY A 61 11.99 -0.77 4.66
C GLY A 61 10.70 -0.34 5.37
N ASP A 62 10.01 0.66 4.83
CA ASP A 62 8.81 1.20 5.47
C ASP A 62 7.64 0.22 5.41
N THR A 63 7.19 -0.21 6.59
CA THR A 63 6.14 -1.21 6.75
C THR A 63 4.75 -0.62 6.54
N PHE A 64 3.84 -1.45 6.05
CA PHE A 64 2.45 -1.11 5.80
C PHE A 64 1.53 -2.33 5.88
N SER A 65 0.24 -2.06 5.90
CA SER A 65 -0.82 -3.06 5.93
C SER A 65 -1.89 -2.77 4.89
N SER A 66 -2.63 -3.80 4.50
CA SER A 66 -3.77 -3.73 3.59
C SER A 66 -3.45 -2.97 2.29
N PRO A 67 -2.46 -3.43 1.50
CA PRO A 67 -2.23 -2.86 0.18
C PRO A 67 -3.50 -3.02 -0.67
N ASP A 68 -3.93 -1.92 -1.28
CA ASP A 68 -5.12 -1.85 -2.13
C ASP A 68 -4.73 -1.29 -3.51
N GLY A 69 -4.59 0.03 -3.63
CA GLY A 69 -4.30 0.69 -4.89
C GLY A 69 -2.89 0.38 -5.39
N ILE A 70 -2.77 -0.08 -6.64
CA ILE A 70 -1.48 -0.39 -7.28
C ILE A 70 -1.32 0.32 -8.62
N ARG A 71 -0.14 0.85 -8.89
CA ARG A 71 0.17 1.49 -10.19
C ARG A 71 1.65 1.36 -10.52
N ILE A 72 1.95 0.89 -11.73
CA ILE A 72 3.29 0.99 -12.31
C ILE A 72 3.35 2.25 -13.17
N ASP A 73 4.38 3.07 -12.98
CA ASP A 73 4.59 4.27 -13.80
C ASP A 73 5.51 4.02 -15.01
N PRO A 74 5.65 4.99 -15.95
CA PRO A 74 6.46 4.82 -17.17
C PRO A 74 7.95 4.60 -16.91
N LYS A 75 8.45 4.81 -15.69
CA LYS A 75 9.82 4.46 -15.30
C LYS A 75 9.91 3.06 -14.68
N GLY A 76 8.80 2.32 -14.64
CA GLY A 76 8.74 0.98 -14.03
C GLY A 76 8.65 1.01 -12.50
N ARG A 77 8.34 2.16 -11.88
CA ARG A 77 8.24 2.25 -10.43
C ARG A 77 6.88 1.73 -9.96
N LEU A 78 6.88 0.87 -8.95
CA LEU A 78 5.66 0.33 -8.36
C LEU A 78 5.19 1.22 -7.21
N TRP A 79 4.02 1.81 -7.37
CA TRP A 79 3.34 2.59 -6.36
C TRP A 79 2.23 1.76 -5.72
N VAL A 80 2.27 1.67 -4.39
CA VAL A 80 1.29 0.93 -3.58
C VAL A 80 0.61 1.89 -2.62
N GLN A 81 -0.70 1.79 -2.49
CA GLN A 81 -1.54 2.61 -1.63
C GLN A 81 -2.29 1.70 -0.67
N THR A 82 -2.62 2.19 0.53
CA THR A 82 -3.18 1.35 1.59
C THR A 82 -4.60 1.77 1.99
N ASP A 83 -5.39 0.76 2.33
CA ASP A 83 -6.71 0.87 2.96
C ASP A 83 -6.82 -0.14 4.11
N HIS A 84 -6.12 0.13 5.22
CA HIS A 84 -6.46 -0.52 6.47
C HIS A 84 -7.60 0.22 7.14
N SER A 85 -8.43 -0.51 7.89
CA SER A 85 -9.49 0.10 8.69
C SER A 85 -8.94 1.11 9.68
N VAL A 86 -9.72 2.16 9.98
CA VAL A 86 -9.41 3.21 10.96
C VAL A 86 -10.64 3.48 11.85
N PRO A 87 -10.60 3.21 13.17
CA PRO A 87 -9.54 2.50 13.89
C PRO A 87 -9.42 1.05 13.41
N GLY A 88 -8.20 0.56 13.19
CA GLY A 88 -7.97 -0.81 12.75
C GLY A 88 -7.36 -1.70 13.82
N SER A 89 -7.56 -3.01 13.70
CA SER A 89 -6.90 -3.98 14.58
C SER A 89 -5.62 -4.48 13.93
N SER A 90 -4.51 -4.41 14.67
CA SER A 90 -3.26 -5.08 14.28
C SER A 90 -3.34 -6.61 14.33
N GLY A 91 -4.35 -7.16 15.00
CA GLY A 91 -4.43 -8.57 15.39
C GLY A 91 -3.93 -8.86 16.81
N VAL A 92 -3.32 -7.88 17.48
CA VAL A 92 -2.89 -7.96 18.89
C VAL A 92 -3.84 -7.17 19.77
N SER A 93 -4.24 -7.75 20.90
CA SER A 93 -5.14 -7.11 21.85
C SER A 93 -4.53 -5.82 22.39
N GLY A 94 -5.26 -4.70 22.26
CA GLY A 94 -4.82 -3.40 22.76
C GLY A 94 -3.81 -2.66 21.87
N VAL A 95 -3.51 -3.20 20.68
CA VAL A 95 -2.62 -2.55 19.70
C VAL A 95 -3.41 -2.32 18.41
N THR A 96 -3.56 -1.07 18.01
CA THR A 96 -4.23 -0.69 16.76
C THR A 96 -3.30 -0.93 15.57
N ILE A 97 -3.82 -0.97 14.34
CA ILE A 97 -2.94 -1.07 13.17
C ILE A 97 -2.15 0.23 12.98
N GLU A 98 -2.73 1.36 13.36
CA GLU A 98 -2.11 2.68 13.35
C GLU A 98 -0.90 2.76 14.28
N ASP A 99 -0.93 2.08 15.42
CA ASP A 99 0.23 1.95 16.33
C ASP A 99 1.42 1.22 15.67
N VAL A 100 1.15 0.37 14.67
CA VAL A 100 2.15 -0.45 13.98
C VAL A 100 2.66 0.22 12.71
N THR A 101 1.74 0.66 11.86
CA THR A 101 2.07 1.13 10.50
C THR A 101 1.82 2.61 10.27
N GLY A 102 1.22 3.32 11.23
CA GLY A 102 0.72 4.68 11.06
C GLY A 102 -0.58 4.74 10.27
N HIS A 103 -0.94 5.93 9.79
CA HIS A 103 -2.09 6.13 8.92
C HIS A 103 -1.90 5.50 7.53
N ASN A 104 -3.00 5.36 6.79
CA ASN A 104 -2.94 4.97 5.39
C ASN A 104 -2.02 5.88 4.58
N ALA A 105 -1.28 5.28 3.65
CA ALA A 105 -0.14 5.91 3.00
C ALA A 105 0.06 5.38 1.57
N MET A 106 0.91 6.07 0.82
CA MET A 106 1.42 5.63 -0.48
C MET A 106 2.92 5.34 -0.37
N PHE A 107 3.34 4.26 -1.00
CA PHE A 107 4.70 3.73 -0.96
C PHE A 107 5.22 3.56 -2.39
N TYR A 108 6.52 3.83 -2.55
CA TYR A 108 7.28 3.31 -3.68
C TYR A 108 7.89 1.97 -3.26
N ILE A 109 7.74 0.94 -4.10
CA ILE A 109 8.40 -0.34 -3.90
C ILE A 109 9.28 -0.62 -5.12
N ASP A 110 10.55 -0.90 -4.86
CA ASP A 110 11.47 -1.33 -5.92
C ASP A 110 11.12 -2.75 -6.38
N GLN A 111 10.93 -2.97 -7.68
CA GLN A 111 10.48 -4.27 -8.19
C GLN A 111 11.57 -5.36 -8.20
N GLU A 112 12.84 -4.97 -8.08
CA GLU A 112 13.98 -5.89 -8.04
C GLU A 112 14.40 -6.16 -6.60
N THR A 113 14.65 -5.11 -5.81
CA THR A 113 15.14 -5.24 -4.43
C THR A 113 14.01 -5.47 -3.42
N LYS A 114 12.75 -5.20 -3.82
CA LYS A 114 11.56 -5.23 -2.95
C LYS A 114 11.62 -4.24 -1.78
N GLU A 115 12.54 -3.27 -1.82
CA GLU A 115 12.64 -2.21 -0.81
C GLU A 115 11.42 -1.28 -0.88
N SER A 116 10.74 -1.09 0.25
CA SER A 116 9.60 -0.20 0.42
C SER A 116 10.04 1.15 1.00
N LYS A 117 9.59 2.24 0.39
CA LYS A 117 9.82 3.62 0.85
C LYS A 117 8.50 4.38 0.90
N ARG A 118 8.14 4.88 2.09
CA ARG A 118 6.93 5.67 2.29
C ARG A 118 7.09 7.02 1.59
N PHE A 119 6.13 7.34 0.73
CA PHE A 119 6.14 8.56 -0.08
C PHE A 119 5.17 9.63 0.44
N LEU A 120 3.96 9.21 0.83
CA LEU A 120 2.91 10.12 1.30
C LEU A 120 2.12 9.44 2.42
N VAL A 121 1.75 10.21 3.45
CA VAL A 121 0.87 9.77 4.54
C VAL A 121 -0.42 10.57 4.49
N GLY A 122 -1.55 9.89 4.59
CA GLY A 122 -2.85 10.50 4.57
C GLY A 122 -3.27 11.14 5.90
N PRO A 123 -4.28 12.02 5.87
CA PRO A 123 -4.92 12.53 7.08
C PRO A 123 -5.66 11.43 7.85
N GLU A 124 -6.11 11.77 9.05
CA GLU A 124 -6.88 10.89 9.91
C GLU A 124 -8.14 10.33 9.22
N GLY A 125 -8.34 9.02 9.39
CA GLY A 125 -9.54 8.30 8.93
C GLY A 125 -9.62 8.03 7.43
N CYS A 126 -8.67 8.53 6.63
CA CYS A 126 -8.69 8.28 5.20
C CYS A 126 -8.10 6.92 4.83
N GLU A 127 -8.40 6.50 3.61
CA GLU A 127 -7.52 5.65 2.81
C GLU A 127 -6.79 6.51 1.77
N ILE A 128 -5.69 5.96 1.23
CA ILE A 128 -5.07 6.49 0.02
C ILE A 128 -5.50 5.62 -1.15
N THR A 129 -6.05 6.24 -2.19
CA THR A 129 -6.52 5.52 -3.37
C THR A 129 -6.40 6.38 -4.64
N GLY A 130 -6.35 5.75 -5.80
CA GLY A 130 -6.20 6.41 -7.10
C GLY A 130 -4.88 7.17 -7.27
N LEU A 131 -4.10 6.77 -8.28
CA LEU A 131 -2.91 7.50 -8.73
C LEU A 131 -2.99 7.78 -10.23
N ALA A 132 -2.87 9.06 -10.58
CA ALA A 132 -2.60 9.52 -11.95
C ALA A 132 -1.39 10.45 -11.95
N TYR A 133 -0.77 10.63 -13.12
CA TYR A 133 0.41 11.49 -13.27
C TYR A 133 0.46 12.10 -14.67
N THR A 134 1.14 13.23 -14.79
CA THR A 134 1.49 13.80 -16.10
C THR A 134 2.49 12.91 -16.83
N PRO A 135 2.54 12.93 -18.19
CA PRO A 135 3.49 12.11 -18.95
C PRO A 135 4.97 12.34 -18.60
N ASP A 136 5.33 13.55 -18.15
CA ASP A 136 6.69 13.91 -17.71
C ASP A 136 6.96 13.57 -16.23
N LEU A 137 5.97 13.00 -15.53
CA LEU A 137 6.01 12.62 -14.12
C LEU A 137 6.30 13.78 -13.16
N LYS A 138 6.13 15.03 -13.58
CA LYS A 138 6.34 16.20 -12.71
C LYS A 138 5.17 16.47 -11.77
N THR A 139 3.99 15.93 -12.09
CA THR A 139 2.79 16.13 -11.28
C THR A 139 2.10 14.80 -11.06
N PHE A 140 1.88 14.46 -9.79
CA PHE A 140 1.09 13.32 -9.35
C PHE A 140 -0.25 13.82 -8.82
N PHE A 141 -1.32 13.09 -9.11
CA PHE A 141 -2.67 13.29 -8.59
C PHE A 141 -3.02 12.06 -7.75
N VAL A 142 -3.19 12.26 -6.44
CA VAL A 142 -3.45 11.18 -5.47
C VAL A 142 -4.76 11.47 -4.76
N ASN A 143 -5.66 10.49 -4.64
CA ASN A 143 -6.90 10.71 -3.91
C ASN A 143 -6.77 10.35 -2.43
N ILE A 144 -7.39 11.21 -1.61
CA ILE A 144 -7.66 11.02 -0.21
C ILE A 144 -9.15 10.70 -0.11
N GLN A 145 -9.50 9.47 0.24
CA GLN A 145 -10.91 9.07 0.36
C GLN A 145 -11.35 9.05 1.82
N HIS A 146 -12.57 9.51 2.07
CA HIS A 146 -13.29 9.44 3.35
C HIS A 146 -12.51 9.87 4.61
N PRO A 147 -11.77 11.00 4.59
CA PRO A 147 -11.15 11.50 5.81
C PRO A 147 -12.21 11.75 6.88
N THR A 148 -11.84 11.62 8.16
CA THR A 148 -12.76 11.83 9.29
C THR A 148 -12.39 13.06 10.13
N GLY A 149 -11.14 13.53 10.04
CA GLY A 149 -10.65 14.72 10.74
C GLY A 149 -10.88 16.02 9.96
N ASN A 150 -10.06 17.04 10.24
CA ASN A 150 -10.23 18.39 9.67
C ASN A 150 -9.58 18.57 8.29
N TRP A 151 -9.71 17.58 7.41
CA TRP A 151 -9.13 17.61 6.05
C TRP A 151 -10.19 17.96 4.99
N PRO A 152 -9.88 18.79 3.97
CA PRO A 152 -8.58 19.43 3.71
C PRO A 152 -8.41 20.81 4.39
N ILE A 153 -9.48 21.35 5.00
CA ILE A 153 -9.49 22.69 5.58
C ILE A 153 -9.80 22.55 7.08
N ASP A 154 -8.94 23.14 7.90
CA ASP A 154 -9.10 23.09 9.35
C ASP A 154 -10.40 23.78 9.80
N GLY A 155 -11.15 23.14 10.69
CA GLY A 155 -12.45 23.62 11.17
C GLY A 155 -13.64 23.43 10.22
N GLU A 156 -13.45 22.85 9.02
CA GLU A 156 -14.53 22.47 8.11
C GLU A 156 -14.87 20.98 8.18
N ALA A 157 -16.05 20.61 7.66
CA ALA A 157 -16.43 19.20 7.55
C ALA A 157 -15.47 18.46 6.61
N PRO A 158 -15.10 17.20 6.93
CA PRO A 158 -14.15 16.44 6.12
C PRO A 158 -14.64 16.22 4.69
N ARG A 159 -13.72 16.31 3.73
CA ARG A 159 -14.03 16.11 2.29
C ARG A 159 -12.98 15.26 1.60
N SER A 160 -13.43 14.19 0.95
CA SER A 160 -12.60 13.47 -0.03
C SER A 160 -12.04 14.44 -1.06
N SER A 161 -10.76 14.31 -1.39
CA SER A 161 -10.02 15.28 -2.19
C SER A 161 -8.99 14.60 -3.08
N THR A 162 -8.67 15.21 -4.21
CA THR A 162 -7.46 14.87 -4.98
C THR A 162 -6.37 15.86 -4.62
N VAL A 163 -5.23 15.39 -4.13
CA VAL A 163 -4.04 16.22 -3.92
C VAL A 163 -3.15 16.21 -5.15
N VAL A 164 -2.51 17.35 -5.37
CA VAL A 164 -1.53 17.54 -6.44
C VAL A 164 -0.15 17.55 -5.81
N VAL A 165 0.68 16.58 -6.14
CA VAL A 165 2.04 16.43 -5.61
C VAL A 165 3.05 16.79 -6.70
N THR A 166 3.94 17.72 -6.39
CA THR A 166 5.01 18.23 -7.26
C THR A 166 6.30 18.40 -6.47
N LYS A 167 7.45 18.33 -7.12
CA LYS A 167 8.74 18.72 -6.52
C LYS A 167 9.00 20.21 -6.73
N ASP A 168 9.59 20.87 -5.73
CA ASP A 168 9.95 22.30 -5.80
C ASP A 168 10.97 22.63 -6.91
N ASP A 169 11.82 21.66 -7.24
CA ASP A 169 12.83 21.74 -8.31
C ASP A 169 12.27 21.45 -9.72
N ALA A 170 10.95 21.25 -9.83
CA ALA A 170 10.24 20.88 -11.05
C ALA A 170 10.80 19.62 -11.75
N GLN A 171 11.49 18.75 -11.01
CA GLN A 171 11.91 17.44 -11.49
C GLN A 171 10.78 16.42 -11.38
N PRO A 172 10.87 15.29 -12.11
CA PRO A 172 9.95 14.17 -11.93
C PRO A 172 9.85 13.72 -10.46
N VAL A 173 8.63 13.50 -9.99
CA VAL A 173 8.33 12.94 -8.65
C VAL A 173 8.86 11.51 -8.54
N GLY A 174 9.39 11.13 -7.38
CA GLY A 174 9.89 9.77 -7.07
C GLY A 174 11.33 9.49 -7.53
N ASN A 175 12.14 10.54 -7.72
CA ASN A 175 13.57 10.52 -8.04
C ASN A 175 14.36 11.16 -6.90
#